data_AF-A0A352GHR8-F1
#
_entry.id   AF-A0A352GHR8-F1
#
_cell.length_a   1.000
_cell.length_b   1.000
_cell.length_c   1.000
_cell.angle_alpha   90.00
_cell.angle_beta   90.00
_cell.angle_gamma   90.00
#
_symmetry.space_group_name_H-M   'P 1'
#
loop_
_entity.id
_entity.type
_entity.pdbx_description
1 polymer ?
#
loop_
_entity_poly.entity_id
_entity_poly.type
_entity_poly.pdbx_seq_one_letter_code
_entity_poly.pdbx_strand_id
1 'polypeptide(L)'
;VAGGGIINADAQDLLVEFAELTGIPVIPTLMGWGAIADDHPLMAGMVGLQTAHRYGNKSFLRSDFVLGIGNRWANRHTGSIDVYTRGRTFVHVDIEPTQIGRVFEPDYGIVSDAGAALGLFVQAARELKEDGRLADRADWANECAHRKEVMQRKSHFDAVPLKPQRVYQEMTEAFGRDVCYVTTIGLSQIAAAQFLKVNGARNWINAGQAGPLGWTLPAALGVR
;
A
#
# COMPACT_ATOMS: atom_id res chain seq x y z
N VAL A 1 -2.47 -1.81 6.76
CA VAL A 1 -2.83 -1.86 5.32
C VAL A 1 -3.58 -0.59 4.96
N ALA A 2 -3.03 0.22 4.07
CA ALA A 2 -3.57 1.51 3.65
C ALA A 2 -4.34 1.36 2.31
N GLY A 3 -5.65 1.54 2.35
CA GLY A 3 -6.51 1.44 1.18
C GLY A 3 -6.69 2.75 0.42
N GLY A 4 -7.36 2.67 -0.74
CA GLY A 4 -7.73 3.86 -1.52
C GLY A 4 -8.73 4.78 -0.80
N GLY A 5 -9.43 4.28 0.23
CA GLY A 5 -10.30 5.10 1.08
C GLY A 5 -9.56 6.21 1.81
N ILE A 6 -8.27 6.03 2.13
CA ILE A 6 -7.44 7.09 2.73
C ILE A 6 -7.23 8.24 1.74
N ILE A 7 -6.94 7.92 0.48
CA ILE A 7 -6.80 8.91 -0.59
C ILE A 7 -8.15 9.60 -0.86
N ASN A 8 -9.26 8.85 -0.84
CA ASN A 8 -10.59 9.43 -1.00
C ASN A 8 -10.96 10.41 0.12
N ALA A 9 -10.55 10.12 1.35
CA ALA A 9 -10.77 10.97 2.52
C ALA A 9 -9.73 12.11 2.67
N ASP A 10 -8.77 12.22 1.76
CA ASP A 10 -7.65 13.17 1.82
C ASP A 10 -6.84 13.08 3.14
N ALA A 11 -6.66 11.86 3.62
CA ALA A 11 -6.13 11.57 4.96
C ALA A 11 -4.70 11.00 4.97
N GLN A 12 -3.94 11.18 3.87
CA GLN A 12 -2.56 10.70 3.77
C GLN A 12 -1.65 11.24 4.89
N ASP A 13 -1.77 12.51 5.25
CA ASP A 13 -0.90 13.12 6.26
C ASP A 13 -1.16 12.54 7.65
N LEU A 14 -2.44 12.29 7.99
CA LEU A 14 -2.82 11.61 9.23
C LEU A 14 -2.35 10.16 9.27
N LEU A 15 -2.36 9.46 8.12
CA LEU A 15 -1.81 8.10 8.04
C LEU A 15 -0.30 8.11 8.33
N VAL A 16 0.44 9.04 7.73
CA VAL A 16 1.89 9.18 7.94
C VAL A 16 2.18 9.50 9.40
N GLU A 17 1.49 10.48 9.98
CA GLU A 17 1.64 10.85 11.38
C GLU A 17 1.35 9.65 12.31
N PHE A 18 0.25 8.94 12.07
CA PHE A 18 -0.10 7.75 12.86
C PHE A 18 0.97 6.66 12.77
N ALA A 19 1.50 6.40 11.56
CA ALA A 19 2.55 5.42 11.35
C ALA A 19 3.85 5.83 12.07
N GLU A 20 4.26 7.09 11.96
CA GLU A 20 5.46 7.64 12.63
C GLU A 20 5.35 7.61 14.15
N LEU A 21 4.19 7.98 14.70
CA LEU A 21 3.94 7.93 16.14
C LEU A 21 4.05 6.50 16.68
N THR A 22 3.48 5.54 15.97
CA THR A 22 3.35 4.14 16.42
C THR A 22 4.51 3.23 16.02
N GLY A 23 5.37 3.67 15.09
CA GLY A 23 6.43 2.85 14.50
C GLY A 23 5.90 1.68 13.66
N ILE A 24 4.66 1.73 13.19
CA ILE A 24 4.02 0.61 12.48
C ILE A 24 4.33 0.68 10.97
N PRO A 25 4.90 -0.39 10.38
CA PRO A 25 5.13 -0.43 8.94
C PRO A 25 3.82 -0.41 8.13
N VAL A 26 3.79 0.35 7.05
CA VAL A 26 2.63 0.58 6.19
C VAL A 26 2.74 -0.24 4.91
N ILE A 27 1.63 -0.93 4.59
CA ILE A 27 1.45 -1.66 3.32
C ILE A 27 0.29 -1.00 2.58
N PRO A 28 0.54 -0.17 1.56
CA PRO A 28 -0.52 0.33 0.70
C PRO A 28 -1.06 -0.79 -0.20
N THR A 29 -2.37 -0.75 -0.43
CA THR A 29 -2.97 -1.46 -1.56
C THR A 29 -2.59 -0.73 -2.86
N LEU A 30 -2.81 -1.36 -4.03
CA LEU A 30 -2.60 -0.69 -5.32
C LEU A 30 -3.38 0.64 -5.45
N MET A 31 -4.53 0.75 -4.79
CA MET A 31 -5.37 1.96 -4.83
C MET A 31 -5.00 2.98 -3.73
N GLY A 32 -4.28 2.56 -2.70
CA GLY A 32 -3.73 3.45 -1.66
C GLY A 32 -2.26 3.80 -1.88
N TRP A 33 -1.67 3.38 -2.99
CA TRP A 33 -0.25 3.58 -3.28
C TRP A 33 0.03 5.07 -3.48
N GLY A 34 1.00 5.60 -2.72
CA GLY A 34 1.25 7.03 -2.59
C GLY A 34 0.67 7.67 -1.34
N ALA A 35 -0.20 7.00 -0.56
CA ALA A 35 -0.67 7.51 0.74
C ALA A 35 0.47 7.63 1.78
N ILE A 36 1.55 6.89 1.57
CA ILE A 36 2.85 7.07 2.20
C ILE A 36 3.90 6.97 1.10
N ALA A 37 4.94 7.79 1.15
CA ALA A 37 5.96 7.81 0.10
C ALA A 37 6.75 6.49 0.04
N ASP A 38 7.11 6.03 -1.15
CA ASP A 38 7.83 4.77 -1.33
C ASP A 38 9.24 4.77 -0.71
N ASP A 39 9.85 5.94 -0.54
CA ASP A 39 11.12 6.09 0.16
C ASP A 39 10.98 6.33 1.67
N HIS A 40 9.75 6.39 2.20
CA HIS A 40 9.52 6.49 3.63
C HIS A 40 10.06 5.24 4.37
N PRO A 41 10.73 5.37 5.52
CA PRO A 41 11.30 4.25 6.26
C PRO A 41 10.28 3.17 6.64
N LEU A 42 9.05 3.58 6.97
CA LEU A 42 7.96 2.67 7.33
C LEU A 42 7.18 2.08 6.13
N MET A 43 7.48 2.47 4.88
CA MET A 43 6.81 1.88 3.72
C MET A 43 7.36 0.47 3.43
N ALA A 44 6.58 -0.56 3.80
CA ALA A 44 6.97 -1.98 3.76
C ALA A 44 6.63 -2.71 2.44
N GLY A 45 6.25 -1.96 1.39
CA GLY A 45 5.87 -2.50 0.09
C GLY A 45 4.39 -2.85 -0.05
N MET A 46 4.01 -3.20 -1.28
CA MET A 46 2.66 -3.69 -1.59
C MET A 46 2.55 -5.21 -1.50
N VAL A 47 1.36 -5.69 -1.11
CA VAL A 47 0.99 -7.11 -0.99
C VAL A 47 0.00 -7.52 -2.08
N GLY A 48 0.12 -8.77 -2.55
CA GLY A 48 -0.83 -9.36 -3.49
C GLY A 48 -0.23 -10.44 -4.38
N LEU A 49 -1.02 -10.84 -5.39
CA LEU A 49 -0.69 -11.92 -6.32
C LEU A 49 0.13 -11.46 -7.53
N GLN A 50 -0.06 -10.20 -7.96
CA GLN A 50 0.56 -9.66 -9.18
C GLN A 50 1.27 -8.34 -8.89
N THR A 51 0.53 -7.29 -8.57
CA THR A 51 1.05 -5.94 -8.30
C THR A 51 1.57 -5.85 -6.87
N ALA A 52 2.66 -6.57 -6.60
CA ALA A 52 3.15 -6.82 -5.26
C ALA A 52 4.66 -7.01 -5.22
N HIS A 53 5.22 -6.79 -4.03
CA HIS A 53 6.64 -6.93 -3.76
C HIS A 53 6.91 -8.22 -3.01
N ARG A 54 8.06 -8.85 -3.28
CA ARG A 54 8.48 -10.07 -2.57
C ARG A 54 8.60 -9.78 -1.06
N TYR A 55 9.18 -8.64 -0.71
CA TYR A 55 9.32 -8.17 0.67
C TYR A 55 7.98 -7.79 1.31
N GLY A 56 7.05 -7.20 0.55
CA GLY A 56 5.69 -6.89 1.02
C GLY A 56 4.96 -8.17 1.43
N ASN A 57 4.89 -9.16 0.54
CA ASN A 57 4.29 -10.46 0.84
C ASN A 57 4.99 -11.16 2.01
N LYS A 58 6.33 -11.12 2.08
CA LYS A 58 7.07 -11.78 3.17
C LYS A 58 6.83 -11.11 4.53
N SER A 59 6.77 -9.78 4.57
CA SER A 59 6.50 -9.03 5.81
C SER A 59 5.07 -9.23 6.27
N PHE A 60 4.10 -9.21 5.35
CA PHE A 60 2.71 -9.53 5.67
C PHE A 60 2.54 -10.95 6.22
N LEU A 61 3.16 -11.96 5.60
CA LEU A 61 3.08 -13.33 6.10
C LEU A 61 3.76 -13.53 7.47
N ARG A 62 4.61 -12.60 7.90
CA ARG A 62 5.25 -12.63 9.22
C ARG A 62 4.56 -11.74 10.25
N SER A 63 3.58 -10.92 9.86
CA SER A 63 2.81 -10.14 10.81
C SER A 63 1.84 -11.04 11.57
N ASP A 64 1.46 -10.59 12.76
CA ASP A 64 0.46 -11.12 13.68
C ASP A 64 -0.78 -10.23 13.79
N PHE A 65 -0.69 -8.98 13.31
CA PHE A 65 -1.77 -8.00 13.35
C PHE A 65 -1.87 -7.21 12.04
N VAL A 66 -3.09 -6.93 11.61
CA VAL A 66 -3.39 -6.16 10.40
C VAL A 66 -4.48 -5.13 10.68
N LEU A 67 -4.08 -3.86 10.76
CA LEU A 67 -5.01 -2.72 10.74
C LEU A 67 -5.28 -2.30 9.30
N GLY A 68 -6.44 -2.65 8.76
CA GLY A 68 -6.93 -2.21 7.47
C GLY A 68 -7.71 -0.90 7.58
N ILE A 69 -7.28 0.16 6.90
CA ILE A 69 -7.95 1.46 6.90
C ILE A 69 -8.28 1.86 5.46
N GLY A 70 -9.58 2.07 5.19
CA GLY A 70 -10.08 2.50 3.89
C GLY A 70 -9.81 1.49 2.77
N ASN A 71 -9.56 0.22 3.11
CA ASN A 71 -9.31 -0.84 2.14
C ASN A 71 -10.51 -1.78 2.04
N ARG A 72 -10.62 -2.43 0.88
CA ARG A 72 -11.35 -3.70 0.77
C ARG A 72 -10.34 -4.84 0.74
N TRP A 73 -10.75 -6.03 1.17
CA TRP A 73 -9.95 -7.25 1.07
C TRP A 73 -10.03 -7.85 -0.34
N ALA A 74 -9.52 -7.13 -1.32
CA ALA A 74 -9.63 -7.50 -2.74
C ALA A 74 -8.97 -8.86 -3.04
N ASN A 75 -9.59 -9.67 -3.89
CA ASN A 75 -9.11 -11.03 -4.22
C ASN A 75 -7.64 -11.08 -4.67
N ARG A 76 -7.19 -10.11 -5.49
CA ARG A 76 -5.78 -10.06 -5.94
C ARG A 76 -4.80 -9.53 -4.90
N HIS A 77 -5.30 -8.97 -3.80
CA HIS A 77 -4.50 -8.59 -2.63
C HIS A 77 -4.38 -9.77 -1.66
N THR A 78 -5.47 -10.50 -1.43
CA THR A 78 -5.52 -11.56 -0.41
C THR A 78 -5.05 -12.92 -0.90
N GLY A 79 -5.44 -13.32 -2.11
CA GLY A 79 -5.33 -14.70 -2.54
C GLY A 79 -6.24 -15.61 -1.71
N SER A 80 -5.72 -16.76 -1.28
CA SER A 80 -6.45 -17.68 -0.39
C SER A 80 -6.62 -17.06 0.99
N ILE A 81 -7.88 -16.90 1.42
CA ILE A 81 -8.22 -16.28 2.71
C ILE A 81 -7.57 -17.04 3.88
N ASP A 82 -7.60 -18.38 3.88
CA ASP A 82 -6.99 -19.20 4.94
C ASP A 82 -5.46 -19.01 5.09
N VAL A 83 -4.77 -18.55 4.04
CA VAL A 83 -3.34 -18.23 4.12
C VAL A 83 -3.17 -16.79 4.60
N TYR A 84 -4.00 -15.90 4.06
CA TYR A 84 -3.99 -14.48 4.37
C TYR A 84 -4.30 -14.20 5.85
N THR A 85 -5.25 -14.93 6.45
CA THR A 85 -5.71 -14.70 7.82
C THR A 85 -5.01 -15.55 8.89
N ARG A 86 -4.22 -16.56 8.48
CA ARG A 86 -3.62 -17.53 9.41
C ARG A 86 -2.77 -16.88 10.51
N GLY A 87 -3.23 -17.03 11.76
CA GLY A 87 -2.50 -16.58 12.95
C GLY A 87 -2.40 -15.06 13.05
N ARG A 88 -3.38 -14.32 12.49
CA ARG A 88 -3.39 -12.86 12.47
C ARG A 88 -4.71 -12.30 12.98
N THR A 89 -4.62 -11.24 13.76
CA THR A 89 -5.76 -10.41 14.16
C THR A 89 -5.99 -9.30 13.13
N PHE A 90 -7.24 -9.05 12.77
CA PHE A 90 -7.66 -8.05 11.80
C PHE A 90 -8.56 -6.99 12.43
N VAL A 91 -8.18 -5.74 12.21
CA VAL A 91 -9.06 -4.59 12.40
C VAL A 91 -9.38 -4.02 11.03
N HIS A 92 -10.65 -3.73 10.76
CA HIS A 92 -11.10 -3.19 9.48
C HIS A 92 -11.92 -1.93 9.67
N VAL A 93 -11.39 -0.81 9.18
CA VAL A 93 -12.05 0.50 9.12
C VAL A 93 -12.51 0.76 7.68
N ASP A 94 -13.81 0.86 7.47
CA ASP A 94 -14.41 1.21 6.17
C ASP A 94 -15.61 2.12 6.39
N ILE A 95 -15.85 3.05 5.47
CA ILE A 95 -16.98 3.99 5.55
C ILE A 95 -18.30 3.29 5.21
N GLU A 96 -18.25 2.21 4.43
CA GLU A 96 -19.41 1.46 3.96
C GLU A 96 -19.61 0.20 4.82
N PRO A 97 -20.66 0.13 5.67
CA PRO A 97 -20.90 -0.98 6.58
C PRO A 97 -20.88 -2.34 5.88
N THR A 98 -21.40 -2.41 4.66
CA THR A 98 -21.51 -3.66 3.89
C THR A 98 -20.17 -4.17 3.33
N GLN A 99 -19.07 -3.43 3.48
CA GLN A 99 -17.73 -3.93 3.16
C GLN A 99 -17.10 -4.72 4.30
N ILE A 100 -17.49 -4.43 5.55
CA ILE A 100 -16.96 -5.10 6.74
C ILE A 100 -17.59 -6.50 6.83
N GLY A 101 -16.76 -7.54 6.95
CA GLY A 101 -17.22 -8.93 6.96
C GLY A 101 -17.55 -9.52 5.57
N ARG A 102 -17.49 -8.72 4.49
CA ARG A 102 -17.90 -9.16 3.14
C ARG A 102 -17.04 -10.29 2.56
N VAL A 103 -15.73 -10.27 2.84
CA VAL A 103 -14.76 -11.26 2.32
C VAL A 103 -14.35 -12.24 3.40
N PHE A 104 -14.10 -11.74 4.61
CA PHE A 104 -13.94 -12.50 5.83
C PHE A 104 -14.32 -11.59 7.01
N GLU A 105 -14.70 -12.20 8.12
CA GLU A 105 -15.04 -11.48 9.36
C GLU A 105 -13.74 -10.98 10.04
N PRO A 106 -13.57 -9.66 10.23
CA PRO A 106 -12.44 -9.14 11.02
C PRO A 106 -12.72 -9.32 12.51
N ASP A 107 -11.67 -9.40 13.33
CA ASP A 107 -11.80 -9.42 14.79
C ASP A 107 -12.45 -8.13 15.33
N TYR A 108 -12.19 -6.99 14.66
CA TYR A 108 -12.86 -5.72 14.93
C TYR A 108 -13.22 -4.99 13.63
N GLY A 109 -14.48 -4.57 13.54
CA GLY A 109 -14.98 -3.73 12.44
C GLY A 109 -15.38 -2.34 12.95
N ILE A 110 -14.91 -1.28 12.28
CA ILE A 110 -15.24 0.11 12.59
C ILE A 110 -15.82 0.76 11.34
N VAL A 111 -17.08 1.20 11.41
CA VAL A 111 -17.71 1.98 10.34
C VAL A 111 -17.31 3.45 10.50
N SER A 112 -16.47 3.96 9.61
CA SER A 112 -16.02 5.35 9.68
C SER A 112 -15.41 5.85 8.37
N ASP A 113 -15.49 7.17 8.16
CA ASP A 113 -14.57 7.84 7.24
C ASP A 113 -13.11 7.64 7.69
N ALA A 114 -12.20 7.46 6.73
CA ALA A 114 -10.81 7.15 7.04
C ALA A 114 -10.09 8.31 7.74
N GLY A 115 -10.38 9.56 7.37
CA GLY A 115 -9.82 10.75 8.01
C GLY A 115 -10.32 10.92 9.44
N ALA A 116 -11.62 10.76 9.66
CA ALA A 116 -12.21 10.80 11.00
C ALA A 116 -11.62 9.73 11.94
N ALA A 117 -11.49 8.49 11.47
CA ALA A 117 -10.88 7.41 12.24
C ALA A 117 -9.40 7.67 12.53
N LEU A 118 -8.62 8.08 11.51
CA LEU A 118 -7.20 8.37 11.68
C LEU A 118 -6.96 9.53 12.66
N GLY A 119 -7.81 10.57 12.65
CA GLY A 119 -7.73 11.66 13.62
C GLY A 119 -7.82 11.17 15.07
N LEU A 120 -8.76 10.26 15.36
CA LEU A 120 -8.88 9.64 16.68
C LEU A 120 -7.72 8.69 17.00
N PHE A 121 -7.22 7.95 16.01
CA PHE A 121 -6.07 7.06 16.20
C PHE A 121 -4.78 7.82 16.50
N VAL A 122 -4.55 8.96 15.83
CA VAL A 122 -3.43 9.87 16.11
C VAL A 122 -3.55 10.40 17.53
N GLN A 123 -4.73 10.88 17.93
CA GLN A 123 -4.95 11.36 19.30
C GLN A 123 -4.64 10.26 20.33
N ALA A 124 -5.20 9.06 20.17
CA ALA A 124 -4.96 7.94 21.08
C ALA A 124 -3.48 7.52 21.11
N ALA A 125 -2.78 7.56 19.96
CA ALA A 125 -1.36 7.25 19.90
C ALA A 125 -0.49 8.28 20.64
N ARG A 126 -0.86 9.57 20.58
CA ARG A 126 -0.20 10.64 21.34
C ARG A 126 -0.40 10.45 22.85
N GLU A 127 -1.63 10.21 23.30
CA GLU A 127 -1.94 9.94 24.71
C GLU A 127 -1.16 8.72 25.24
N LEU A 128 -1.13 7.61 24.47
CA LEU A 128 -0.35 6.43 24.85
C LEU A 128 1.16 6.69 24.89
N LYS A 129 1.67 7.57 24.02
CA LYS A 129 3.10 7.94 24.01
C LYS A 129 3.45 8.79 25.22
N GLU A 130 2.62 9.77 25.55
CA GLU A 130 2.78 10.64 26.73
C GLU A 130 2.71 9.83 28.04
N ASP A 131 1.82 8.83 28.10
CA ASP A 131 1.73 7.89 29.23
C ASP A 131 2.90 6.88 29.29
N GLY A 132 3.78 6.83 28.28
CA GLY A 132 4.84 5.81 28.18
C GLY A 132 4.33 4.38 27.93
N ARG A 133 3.09 4.24 27.44
CA ARG A 133 2.40 2.97 27.19
C ARG A 133 2.50 2.49 25.75
N LEU A 134 2.99 3.34 24.85
CA LEU A 134 3.18 2.99 23.45
C LEU A 134 4.36 2.02 23.30
N ALA A 135 4.09 0.79 22.89
CA ALA A 135 5.13 -0.22 22.71
C ALA A 135 6.13 0.19 21.61
N ASP A 136 7.41 -0.13 21.82
CA ASP A 136 8.44 0.02 20.80
C ASP A 136 8.32 -1.10 19.75
N ARG A 137 8.42 -0.71 18.47
CA ARG A 137 8.32 -1.59 17.30
C ARG A 137 9.53 -1.45 16.37
N ALA A 138 10.61 -0.80 16.83
CA ALA A 138 11.80 -0.54 16.02
C ALA A 138 12.37 -1.82 15.40
N ASP A 139 12.47 -2.91 16.15
CA ASP A 139 12.98 -4.20 15.64
C ASP A 139 12.14 -4.73 14.46
N TRP A 140 10.81 -4.71 14.60
CA TRP A 140 9.92 -5.15 13.53
C TRP A 140 9.99 -4.24 12.29
N ALA A 141 10.06 -2.93 12.50
CA ALA A 141 10.23 -1.96 11.41
C ALA A 141 11.55 -2.17 10.67
N ASN A 142 12.65 -2.38 11.41
CA ASN A 142 13.97 -2.66 10.86
C ASN A 142 13.99 -3.98 10.08
N GLU A 143 13.32 -5.03 10.56
CA GLU A 143 13.17 -6.28 9.80
C GLU A 143 12.41 -6.09 8.48
N CYS A 144 11.35 -5.26 8.48
CA CYS A 144 10.61 -4.92 7.27
C CYS A 144 11.48 -4.15 6.27
N ALA A 145 12.24 -3.16 6.76
CA ALA A 145 13.18 -2.39 5.96
C ALA A 145 14.29 -3.27 5.37
N HIS A 146 14.87 -4.18 6.16
CA HIS A 146 15.88 -5.12 5.69
C HIS A 146 15.34 -6.03 4.58
N ARG A 147 14.12 -6.57 4.73
CA ARG A 147 13.50 -7.37 3.66
C ARG A 147 13.32 -6.55 2.38
N LYS A 148 12.88 -5.29 2.52
CA LYS A 148 12.76 -4.35 1.39
C LYS A 148 14.09 -4.18 0.68
N GLU A 149 15.19 -4.03 1.40
CA GLU A 149 16.53 -3.92 0.80
C GLU A 149 16.94 -5.18 0.02
N VAL A 150 16.82 -6.37 0.63
CA VAL A 150 17.46 -7.59 0.11
C VAL A 150 16.58 -8.43 -0.84
N MET A 151 15.26 -8.26 -0.82
CA MET A 151 14.33 -9.11 -1.61
C MET A 151 13.89 -8.44 -2.92
N GLN A 152 14.76 -7.66 -3.54
CA GLN A 152 14.48 -6.95 -4.78
C GLN A 152 14.36 -7.89 -6.00
N ARG A 153 13.84 -7.34 -7.10
CA ARG A 153 13.84 -7.97 -8.43
C ARG A 153 14.89 -7.30 -9.31
N LYS A 154 15.57 -8.07 -10.15
CA LYS A 154 16.52 -7.50 -11.11
C LYS A 154 15.79 -6.63 -12.14
N SER A 155 16.23 -5.39 -12.31
CA SER A 155 15.74 -4.44 -13.31
C SER A 155 16.78 -4.11 -14.38
N HIS A 156 18.07 -4.12 -14.01
CA HIS A 156 19.15 -3.77 -14.91
C HIS A 156 19.49 -4.95 -15.85
N PHE A 157 19.19 -4.78 -17.13
CA PHE A 157 19.49 -5.74 -18.20
C PHE A 157 20.02 -4.99 -19.42
N ASP A 158 21.06 -5.52 -20.07
CA ASP A 158 21.65 -4.99 -21.31
C ASP A 158 21.25 -5.80 -22.56
N ALA A 159 20.23 -6.65 -22.42
CA ALA A 159 19.77 -7.53 -23.49
C ALA A 159 19.15 -6.74 -24.66
N VAL A 160 19.39 -7.23 -25.88
CA VAL A 160 18.77 -6.76 -27.13
C VAL A 160 18.06 -7.97 -27.78
N PRO A 161 16.73 -7.94 -27.98
CA PRO A 161 15.80 -6.84 -27.71
C PRO A 161 15.60 -6.55 -26.22
N LEU A 162 15.20 -5.30 -25.91
CA LEU A 162 15.09 -4.76 -24.56
C LEU A 162 14.14 -5.57 -23.68
N LYS A 163 14.57 -5.88 -22.45
CA LYS A 163 13.70 -6.46 -21.43
C LYS A 163 12.83 -5.38 -20.76
N PRO A 164 11.54 -5.61 -20.53
CA PRO A 164 10.62 -4.58 -20.04
C PRO A 164 11.00 -4.01 -18.66
N GLN A 165 11.65 -4.81 -17.80
CA GLN A 165 12.10 -4.36 -16.49
C GLN A 165 13.10 -3.18 -16.57
N ARG A 166 13.92 -3.16 -17.62
CA ARG A 166 14.88 -2.08 -17.86
C ARG A 166 14.15 -0.76 -18.10
N VAL A 167 13.00 -0.77 -18.79
CA VAL A 167 12.20 0.43 -19.05
C VAL A 167 11.79 1.13 -17.75
N TYR A 168 11.30 0.38 -16.76
CA TYR A 168 10.84 0.98 -15.49
C TYR A 168 11.98 1.49 -14.61
N GLN A 169 13.17 0.88 -14.71
CA GLN A 169 14.37 1.42 -14.08
C GLN A 169 14.70 2.79 -14.67
N GLU A 170 14.80 2.89 -16.00
CA GLU A 170 15.10 4.15 -16.68
C GLU A 170 14.05 5.22 -16.39
N MET A 171 12.76 4.85 -16.31
CA MET A 171 11.69 5.79 -15.91
C MET A 171 11.87 6.34 -14.49
N THR A 172 12.29 5.49 -13.55
CA THR A 172 12.53 5.89 -12.15
C THR A 172 13.75 6.80 -12.02
N GLU A 173 14.76 6.64 -12.90
CA GLU A 173 15.96 7.48 -12.95
C GLU A 173 15.70 8.80 -13.71
N ALA A 174 14.84 8.78 -14.73
CA ALA A 174 14.58 9.93 -15.59
C ALA A 174 13.54 10.91 -15.06
N PHE A 175 12.52 10.43 -14.34
CA PHE A 175 11.44 11.28 -13.83
C PHE A 175 11.66 11.74 -12.39
N GLY A 176 11.22 12.97 -12.08
CA GLY A 176 11.30 13.55 -10.75
C GLY A 176 10.38 12.89 -9.72
N ARG A 177 10.55 13.26 -8.45
CA ARG A 177 9.80 12.70 -7.31
C ARG A 177 8.28 12.82 -7.45
N ASP A 178 7.82 13.92 -8.03
CA ASP A 178 6.39 14.28 -8.15
C ASP A 178 5.73 13.70 -9.42
N VAL A 179 6.37 12.74 -10.08
CA VAL A 179 5.82 12.08 -11.27
C VAL A 179 4.48 11.42 -10.96
N CYS A 180 3.49 11.68 -11.82
CA CYS A 180 2.19 11.01 -11.81
C CYS A 180 2.11 9.97 -12.93
N TYR A 181 1.89 8.71 -12.57
CA TYR A 181 1.75 7.60 -13.50
C TYR A 181 0.28 7.30 -13.78
N VAL A 182 -0.05 7.15 -15.06
CA VAL A 182 -1.39 6.74 -15.52
C VAL A 182 -1.27 5.41 -16.26
N THR A 183 -2.05 4.42 -15.85
CA THR A 183 -2.01 3.07 -16.44
C THR A 183 -3.35 2.34 -16.27
N THR A 184 -3.42 1.08 -16.69
CA THR A 184 -4.67 0.28 -16.62
C THR A 184 -4.43 -1.17 -16.24
N ILE A 185 -3.94 -2.00 -17.17
CA ILE A 185 -3.87 -3.45 -16.96
C ILE A 185 -2.84 -4.09 -17.89
N GLY A 186 -2.48 -5.34 -17.60
CA GLY A 186 -1.59 -6.16 -18.41
C GLY A 186 -0.21 -6.30 -17.80
N LEU A 187 0.68 -7.04 -18.46
CA LEU A 187 2.06 -7.21 -18.00
C LEU A 187 2.79 -5.88 -17.85
N SER A 188 2.44 -4.89 -18.69
CA SER A 188 2.95 -3.53 -18.61
C SER A 188 2.61 -2.86 -17.27
N GLN A 189 1.36 -2.92 -16.83
CA GLN A 189 0.92 -2.35 -15.56
C GLN A 189 1.41 -3.17 -14.35
N ILE A 190 1.41 -4.50 -14.47
CA ILE A 190 1.88 -5.40 -13.41
C ILE A 190 3.36 -5.15 -13.13
N ALA A 191 4.20 -5.11 -14.17
CA ALA A 191 5.62 -4.82 -14.00
C ALA A 191 5.85 -3.37 -13.54
N ALA A 192 5.13 -2.39 -14.10
CA ALA A 192 5.20 -1.01 -13.63
C ALA A 192 4.98 -0.90 -12.11
N ALA A 193 3.92 -1.53 -11.59
CA ALA A 193 3.62 -1.52 -10.15
C ALA A 193 4.61 -2.31 -9.27
N GLN A 194 5.51 -3.09 -9.87
CA GLN A 194 6.56 -3.84 -9.15
C GLN A 194 7.93 -3.15 -9.17
N PHE A 195 8.11 -2.12 -10.01
CA PHE A 195 9.42 -1.50 -10.27
C PHE A 195 9.42 0.03 -10.17
N LEU A 196 8.33 0.69 -10.54
CA LEU A 196 8.20 2.14 -10.39
C LEU A 196 8.04 2.52 -8.91
N LYS A 197 8.29 3.80 -8.61
CA LYS A 197 8.14 4.38 -7.28
C LYS A 197 7.13 5.52 -7.29
N VAL A 198 6.28 5.59 -6.27
CA VAL A 198 5.25 6.63 -6.11
C VAL A 198 5.45 7.30 -4.74
N ASN A 199 5.65 8.62 -4.74
CA ASN A 199 5.98 9.38 -3.53
C ASN A 199 4.91 10.39 -3.11
N GLY A 200 3.73 10.37 -3.73
CA GLY A 200 2.64 11.28 -3.41
C GLY A 200 1.27 10.67 -3.63
N ALA A 201 0.30 11.12 -2.85
CA ALA A 201 -1.11 10.77 -3.03
C ALA A 201 -1.57 11.14 -4.45
N ARG A 202 -2.42 10.32 -5.06
CA ARG A 202 -2.96 10.53 -6.42
C ARG A 202 -1.91 10.56 -7.54
N ASN A 203 -0.67 10.16 -7.28
CA ASN A 203 0.36 9.99 -8.33
C ASN A 203 0.38 8.59 -8.96
N TRP A 204 -0.56 7.72 -8.58
CA TRP A 204 -0.83 6.45 -9.25
C TRP A 204 -2.30 6.38 -9.68
N ILE A 205 -2.56 6.71 -10.93
CA ILE A 205 -3.90 6.73 -11.51
C ILE A 205 -4.12 5.45 -12.30
N ASN A 206 -4.97 4.58 -11.75
CA ASN A 206 -5.19 3.24 -12.30
C ASN A 206 -6.61 2.73 -12.09
N ALA A 207 -7.18 2.09 -13.11
CA ALA A 207 -8.48 1.43 -13.05
C ALA A 207 -8.38 0.02 -12.40
N GLY A 208 -7.90 -0.07 -11.16
CA GLY A 208 -7.41 -1.32 -10.55
C GLY A 208 -8.43 -2.44 -10.35
N GLN A 209 -9.73 -2.14 -10.30
CA GLN A 209 -10.78 -3.17 -10.13
C GLN A 209 -11.29 -3.73 -11.47
N ALA A 210 -11.59 -2.86 -12.43
CA ALA A 210 -12.19 -3.25 -13.71
C ALA A 210 -11.14 -3.47 -14.81
N GLY A 211 -10.14 -2.59 -14.89
CA GLY A 211 -9.06 -2.63 -15.88
C GLY A 211 -9.51 -2.71 -17.35
N PRO A 212 -10.42 -1.84 -17.84
CA PRO A 212 -10.88 -1.90 -19.23
C PRO A 212 -9.77 -1.46 -20.20
N LEU A 213 -9.45 -2.29 -21.20
CA LEU A 213 -8.48 -1.93 -22.23
C LEU A 213 -8.87 -0.63 -22.94
N GLY A 214 -7.88 0.23 -23.20
CA GLY A 214 -8.08 1.55 -23.79
C GLY A 214 -8.25 2.69 -22.78
N TRP A 215 -8.30 2.42 -21.47
CA TRP A 215 -8.52 3.45 -20.45
C TRP A 215 -7.33 4.40 -20.21
N THR A 216 -6.08 3.94 -20.38
CA THR A 216 -4.86 4.72 -20.09
C THR A 216 -4.84 6.09 -20.77
N LEU A 217 -5.11 6.15 -22.08
CA LEU A 217 -5.00 7.39 -22.85
C LEU A 217 -6.06 8.44 -22.46
N PRO A 218 -7.37 8.13 -22.48
CA PRO A 218 -8.39 9.10 -22.05
C PRO A 218 -8.23 9.51 -20.58
N ALA A 219 -7.82 8.60 -19.70
CA ALA A 219 -7.54 8.95 -18.30
C ALA A 219 -6.36 9.93 -18.18
N ALA A 220 -5.28 9.71 -18.95
CA ALA A 220 -4.11 10.59 -18.92
C ALA A 220 -4.41 12.00 -19.41
N LEU A 221 -5.35 12.15 -20.34
CA LEU A 221 -5.83 13.47 -20.77
C LEU A 221 -6.66 14.18 -19.68
N GLY A 222 -7.41 13.44 -18.86
CA GLY A 222 -8.23 14.00 -17.79
C GLY A 222 -7.49 14.34 -16.50
N VAL A 223 -6.28 13.79 -16.29
CA VAL A 223 -5.41 14.10 -15.13
C VAL A 223 -4.64 15.41 -15.33
N ARG A 224 -4.46 15.84 -16.59
CA ARG A 224 -3.76 17.09 -16.93
C ARG A 224 -4.54 18.33 -16.56
#